data_AF-A0A397IJG9-F1
#
_entry.id   AF-A0A397IJG9-F1
#
_cell.length_a   1.000
_cell.length_b   1.000
_cell.length_c   1.000
_cell.angle_alpha   90.00
_cell.angle_beta   90.00
_cell.angle_gamma   90.00
#
_symmetry.space_group_name_H-M   'P 1'
#
loop_
_entity.id
_entity.type
_entity.pdbx_description
1 polymer ?
#
loop_
_entity_poly.entity_id
_entity_poly.type
_entity_poly.pdbx_seq_one_letter_code
_entity_poly.pdbx_strand_id
1 'polypeptide(L)'
;MDTKTMYDFMVVANKLEFEELSEKLENHFIESKASWLKTHFTFVYHSIFKNNKFQNLEKFCNDIIVKHPNIIFESAEFTSLHESALVSILRCDDLQIKESEIWDYLIKWGTAEILLYPRNWKNGLPKTLLL
;
A
#
# COMPACT_ATOMS: atom_id res chain seq x y z
N MET A 1 14.34 15.77 -16.39
CA MET A 1 13.94 15.68 -14.97
C MET A 1 14.20 14.24 -14.51
N ASP A 2 14.96 14.05 -13.44
CA ASP A 2 15.15 12.73 -12.86
C ASP A 2 13.86 12.24 -12.19
N THR A 3 13.82 10.93 -11.89
CA THR A 3 12.61 10.27 -11.38
C THR A 3 12.16 10.82 -10.02
N LYS A 4 13.12 11.14 -9.13
CA LYS A 4 12.81 11.65 -7.80
C LYS A 4 12.20 13.05 -7.89
N THR A 5 12.79 13.93 -8.70
CA THR A 5 12.25 15.28 -8.91
C THR A 5 10.84 15.23 -9.51
N MET A 6 10.56 14.31 -10.44
CA MET A 6 9.21 14.15 -11.01
C MET A 6 8.18 13.71 -9.96
N TYR A 7 8.55 12.74 -9.12
CA TYR A 7 7.70 12.27 -8.03
C TYR A 7 7.45 13.37 -6.98
N ASP A 8 8.50 14.07 -6.56
CA ASP A 8 8.40 15.16 -5.59
C ASP A 8 7.51 16.29 -6.13
N PHE A 9 7.63 16.61 -7.43
CA PHE A 9 6.79 17.63 -8.06
C PHE A 9 5.31 17.21 -8.12
N MET A 10 5.03 15.96 -8.45
CA MET A 10 3.69 15.37 -8.37
C MET A 10 3.12 15.49 -6.95
N VAL A 11 3.91 15.16 -5.92
CA VAL A 11 3.52 15.28 -4.50
C VAL A 11 3.26 16.72 -4.09
N VAL A 12 4.09 17.67 -4.52
CA VAL A 12 3.88 19.09 -4.21
C VAL A 12 2.64 19.63 -4.90
N ALA A 13 2.41 19.32 -6.18
CA ALA A 13 1.20 19.73 -6.90
C ALA A 13 -0.07 19.22 -6.21
N ASN A 14 -0.07 17.95 -5.78
CA ASN A 14 -1.16 17.36 -5.01
C ASN A 14 -1.39 18.05 -3.66
N LYS A 15 -0.32 18.37 -2.93
CA LYS A 15 -0.38 19.07 -1.63
C LYS A 15 -0.89 20.51 -1.74
N LEU A 16 -0.62 21.16 -2.87
CA LEU A 16 -1.09 22.51 -3.18
C LEU A 16 -2.48 22.53 -3.83
N GLU A 17 -3.15 21.37 -3.91
CA GLU A 17 -4.51 21.22 -4.48
C GLU A 17 -4.61 21.60 -5.97
N PHE A 18 -3.50 21.51 -6.71
CA PHE A 18 -3.52 21.61 -8.17
C PHE A 18 -3.89 20.26 -8.79
N GLU A 19 -5.14 19.84 -8.62
CA GLU A 19 -5.63 18.50 -8.96
C GLU A 19 -5.36 18.10 -10.42
N GLU A 20 -5.73 18.94 -11.39
CA GLU A 20 -5.51 18.65 -12.82
C GLU A 20 -4.03 18.49 -13.17
N LEU A 21 -3.16 19.32 -12.58
CA LEU A 21 -1.72 19.23 -12.78
C LEU A 21 -1.16 17.96 -12.12
N SER A 22 -1.62 17.65 -10.90
CA SER A 22 -1.21 16.45 -10.17
C SER A 22 -1.57 15.19 -10.97
N GLU A 23 -2.80 15.11 -11.49
CA GLU A 23 -3.24 13.98 -12.31
C GLU A 23 -2.44 13.84 -13.61
N LYS A 24 -2.17 14.96 -14.30
CA LYS A 24 -1.31 14.95 -15.50
C LYS A 24 0.11 14.48 -15.20
N LEU A 25 0.69 14.92 -14.08
CA LEU A 25 2.01 14.49 -13.64
C LEU A 25 2.03 13.01 -13.25
N GLU A 26 0.99 12.53 -12.58
CA GLU A 26 0.83 11.13 -12.20
C GLU A 26 0.77 10.21 -13.43
N ASN A 27 -0.08 10.53 -14.41
CA ASN A 27 -0.18 9.76 -15.65
C ASN A 27 1.14 9.78 -16.43
N HIS A 28 1.79 10.95 -16.54
CA HIS A 28 3.09 11.05 -17.17
C HIS A 28 4.18 10.24 -16.45
N PHE A 29 4.14 10.21 -15.11
CA PHE A 29 5.07 9.42 -14.31
C PHE A 29 4.89 7.92 -14.58
N ILE A 30 3.66 7.44 -14.64
CA ILE A 30 3.35 6.04 -14.97
C ILE A 30 3.87 5.68 -16.36
N GLU A 31 3.53 6.48 -17.37
CA GLU A 31 3.91 6.22 -18.77
C GLU A 31 5.43 6.25 -18.96
N SER A 32 6.12 7.24 -18.39
CA SER A 32 7.54 7.46 -18.63
C SER A 32 8.46 6.65 -17.70
N LYS A 33 7.95 6.18 -16.54
CA LYS A 33 8.74 5.50 -15.50
C LYS A 33 8.22 4.12 -15.13
N ALA A 34 7.34 3.50 -15.92
CA ALA A 34 6.80 2.16 -15.68
C ALA A 34 7.84 1.10 -15.26
N SER A 35 9.00 1.05 -15.93
CA SER A 35 10.08 0.12 -15.57
C SER A 35 10.66 0.42 -14.19
N TRP A 36 10.94 1.69 -13.90
CA TRP A 36 11.46 2.12 -12.60
C TRP A 36 10.45 1.85 -11.48
N LEU A 37 9.16 2.10 -11.73
CA LEU A 37 8.06 1.84 -10.81
C LEU A 37 8.00 0.36 -10.41
N LYS A 38 8.17 -0.55 -11.37
CA LYS A 38 8.21 -1.99 -11.11
C LYS A 38 9.42 -2.39 -10.26
N THR A 39 10.60 -1.82 -10.53
CA THR A 39 11.81 -2.10 -9.74
C THR A 39 11.74 -1.53 -8.32
N HIS A 40 10.99 -0.45 -8.10
CA HIS A 40 10.83 0.23 -6.81
C HIS A 40 9.42 0.06 -6.24
N PHE A 41 8.77 -1.05 -6.56
CA PHE A 41 7.34 -1.27 -6.35
C PHE A 41 6.91 -0.99 -4.92
N THR A 42 7.54 -1.65 -3.95
CA THR A 42 7.21 -1.52 -2.52
C THR A 42 7.30 -0.07 -2.06
N PHE A 43 8.40 0.63 -2.38
CA PHE A 43 8.57 2.04 -2.03
C PHE A 43 7.44 2.91 -2.56
N VAL A 44 7.08 2.73 -3.84
CA VAL A 44 5.99 3.48 -4.48
C VAL A 44 4.66 3.16 -3.82
N TYR A 45 4.37 1.87 -3.58
CA TYR A 45 3.10 1.46 -2.99
C TYR A 45 2.91 2.07 -1.60
N HIS A 46 3.95 2.04 -0.75
CA HIS A 46 3.94 2.72 0.54
C HIS A 46 3.70 4.23 0.43
N SER A 47 4.27 4.89 -0.59
CA SER A 47 4.22 6.34 -0.71
C SER A 47 2.84 6.85 -1.17
N ILE A 48 2.06 6.04 -1.88
CA ILE A 48 0.68 6.32 -2.27
C ILE A 48 -0.19 6.54 -1.03
N PHE A 49 -0.19 5.58 -0.10
CA PHE A 49 -1.04 5.61 1.11
C PHE A 49 -0.55 6.57 2.19
N LYS A 50 0.67 7.12 2.04
CA LYS A 50 1.13 8.24 2.88
C LYS A 50 0.48 9.57 2.47
N ASN A 51 0.13 9.73 1.20
CA ASN A 51 -0.35 11.01 0.64
C ASN A 51 -1.83 10.96 0.18
N ASN A 52 -2.49 9.79 0.24
CA ASN A 52 -3.94 9.58 0.08
C ASN A 52 -4.60 10.15 -1.19
N LYS A 53 -3.89 10.33 -2.32
CA LYS A 53 -4.50 10.96 -3.51
C LYS A 53 -4.05 10.43 -4.89
N PHE A 54 -3.13 9.48 -4.99
CA PHE A 54 -2.61 9.00 -6.29
C PHE A 54 -3.37 7.78 -6.80
N GLN A 55 -4.60 7.99 -7.28
CA GLN A 55 -5.51 6.91 -7.70
C GLN A 55 -5.05 6.17 -8.96
N ASN A 56 -4.45 6.86 -9.93
CA ASN A 56 -3.97 6.22 -11.16
C ASN A 56 -2.74 5.35 -10.87
N LEU A 57 -1.87 5.81 -9.95
CA LEU A 57 -0.70 5.08 -9.50
C LEU A 57 -1.09 3.89 -8.62
N GLU A 58 -2.10 4.06 -7.76
CA GLU A 58 -2.70 2.96 -6.98
C GLU A 58 -3.24 1.89 -7.91
N LYS A 59 -4.04 2.27 -8.92
CA LYS A 59 -4.57 1.35 -9.93
C LYS A 59 -3.46 0.63 -10.69
N PHE A 60 -2.44 1.37 -11.15
CA PHE A 60 -1.29 0.79 -11.83
C PHE A 60 -0.58 -0.26 -10.96
N CYS A 61 -0.41 0.02 -9.66
CA CYS A 61 0.18 -0.92 -8.73
C CYS A 61 -0.72 -2.14 -8.48
N ASN A 62 -2.02 -1.94 -8.29
CA ASN A 62 -2.98 -3.00 -8.07
C ASN A 62 -3.08 -3.95 -9.27
N ASP A 63 -3.02 -3.43 -10.49
CA ASP A 63 -2.97 -4.24 -11.73
C ASP A 63 -1.73 -5.16 -11.79
N ILE A 64 -0.64 -4.78 -11.11
CA ILE A 64 0.56 -5.61 -10.95
C ILE A 64 0.35 -6.63 -9.83
N ILE A 65 -0.18 -6.21 -8.67
CA ILE A 65 -0.41 -7.08 -7.51
C ILE A 65 -1.37 -8.22 -7.86
N VAL A 66 -2.44 -7.96 -8.61
CA VAL A 66 -3.39 -8.99 -9.05
C VAL A 66 -2.67 -10.14 -9.77
N LYS A 67 -1.72 -9.80 -10.65
CA LYS A 67 -0.97 -10.79 -11.46
C LYS A 67 0.21 -11.42 -10.72
N HIS A 68 0.82 -10.66 -9.81
CA HIS A 68 2.05 -11.03 -9.12
C HIS A 68 1.97 -10.65 -7.63
N PRO A 69 1.06 -11.26 -6.85
CA PRO A 69 0.81 -10.85 -5.47
C PRO A 69 2.05 -10.98 -4.58
N ASN A 70 2.94 -11.92 -4.88
CA ASN A 70 4.17 -12.15 -4.13
C ASN A 70 5.10 -10.92 -4.10
N ILE A 71 5.00 -9.99 -5.07
CA ILE A 71 5.80 -8.76 -5.10
C ILE A 71 5.61 -7.92 -3.82
N ILE A 72 4.42 -8.00 -3.21
CA ILE A 72 4.09 -7.27 -1.99
C ILE A 72 4.03 -8.19 -0.77
N PHE A 73 3.41 -9.37 -0.89
CA PHE A 73 3.25 -10.28 0.26
C PHE A 73 4.59 -10.86 0.76
N GLU A 74 5.53 -11.16 -0.14
CA GLU A 74 6.85 -11.69 0.21
C GLU A 74 7.89 -10.58 0.47
N SER A 75 7.53 -9.30 0.29
CA SER A 75 8.44 -8.18 0.56
C SER A 75 8.77 -8.09 2.06
N ALA A 76 10.02 -7.73 2.35
CA ALA A 76 10.50 -7.56 3.73
C ALA A 76 9.74 -6.45 4.47
N GLU A 77 9.20 -5.49 3.72
CA GLU A 77 8.46 -4.33 4.20
C GLU A 77 6.96 -4.59 4.36
N PHE A 78 6.45 -5.78 4.00
CA PHE A 78 5.03 -6.10 4.06
C PHE A 78 4.40 -5.79 5.42
N THR A 79 5.07 -6.17 6.51
CA THR A 79 4.59 -5.94 7.89
C THR A 79 4.59 -4.46 8.29
N SER A 80 5.13 -3.56 7.46
CA SER A 80 5.12 -2.12 7.68
C SER A 80 4.08 -1.37 6.83
N LEU A 81 3.29 -2.10 6.04
CA LEU A 81 2.22 -1.52 5.23
C LEU A 81 1.19 -0.84 6.12
N HIS A 82 0.74 0.35 5.70
CA HIS A 82 -0.36 1.04 6.36
C HIS A 82 -1.67 0.26 6.14
N GLU A 83 -2.59 0.34 7.09
CA GLU A 83 -3.88 -0.38 7.03
C GLU A 83 -4.64 -0.10 5.73
N SER A 84 -4.66 1.15 5.25
CA SER A 84 -5.30 1.50 3.98
C SER A 84 -4.69 0.80 2.77
N ALA A 85 -3.38 0.53 2.79
CA ALA A 85 -2.69 -0.21 1.75
C ALA A 85 -3.14 -1.68 1.71
N LEU A 86 -3.29 -2.30 2.89
CA LEU A 86 -3.85 -3.65 3.02
C LEU A 86 -5.30 -3.71 2.55
N VAL A 87 -6.13 -2.75 2.96
CA VAL A 87 -7.52 -2.68 2.51
C VAL A 87 -7.59 -2.56 0.98
N SER A 88 -6.70 -1.77 0.36
CA SER A 88 -6.64 -1.68 -1.10
C SER A 88 -6.26 -3.01 -1.76
N ILE A 89 -5.26 -3.72 -1.24
CA ILE A 89 -4.87 -5.06 -1.73
C ILE A 89 -6.05 -6.03 -1.61
N LEU A 90 -6.72 -6.09 -0.45
CA LEU A 90 -7.82 -7.01 -0.20
C LEU A 90 -9.09 -6.72 -0.99
N ARG A 91 -9.21 -5.50 -1.55
CA ARG A 91 -10.30 -5.12 -2.45
C ARG A 91 -10.03 -5.47 -3.90
N CYS A 92 -8.83 -5.95 -4.23
CA CYS A 92 -8.52 -6.41 -5.56
C CYS A 92 -9.18 -7.78 -5.80
N ASP A 93 -10.02 -7.86 -6.83
CA ASP A 93 -10.54 -9.14 -7.31
C ASP A 93 -9.43 -9.94 -8.00
N ASP A 94 -9.57 -11.27 -8.07
CA ASP A 94 -8.71 -12.17 -8.84
C ASP A 94 -7.21 -12.18 -8.48
N LEU A 95 -6.86 -11.81 -7.24
CA LEU A 95 -5.50 -12.00 -6.72
C LEU A 95 -5.03 -13.44 -6.97
N GLN A 96 -3.92 -13.62 -7.69
CA GLN A 96 -3.38 -14.93 -8.04
C GLN A 96 -2.63 -15.62 -6.87
N ILE A 97 -3.26 -15.64 -5.69
CA ILE A 97 -2.79 -16.25 -4.45
C ILE A 97 -3.99 -16.86 -3.71
N LYS A 98 -3.78 -17.95 -2.95
CA LYS A 98 -4.87 -18.58 -2.20
C LYS A 98 -5.31 -17.69 -1.06
N GLU A 99 -6.61 -17.67 -0.79
CA GLU A 99 -7.18 -16.94 0.34
C GLU A 99 -6.56 -17.35 1.68
N SER A 100 -6.28 -18.64 1.88
CA SER A 100 -5.59 -19.13 3.09
C SER A 100 -4.20 -18.51 3.27
N GLU A 101 -3.45 -18.32 2.18
CA GLU A 101 -2.13 -17.69 2.23
C GLU A 101 -2.26 -16.19 2.54
N ILE A 102 -3.28 -15.51 2.00
CA ILE A 102 -3.60 -14.12 2.36
C ILE A 102 -3.83 -14.02 3.88
N TRP A 103 -4.62 -14.93 4.46
CA TRP A 103 -4.87 -14.94 5.90
C TRP A 103 -3.60 -15.13 6.73
N ASP A 104 -2.69 -16.01 6.30
CA ASP A 104 -1.39 -16.21 6.96
C ASP A 104 -0.55 -14.92 6.96
N TYR A 105 -0.53 -14.19 5.85
CA TYR A 105 0.14 -12.89 5.76
C TYR A 105 -0.52 -11.83 6.64
N LEU A 106 -1.86 -11.74 6.67
CA LEU A 106 -2.57 -10.79 7.53
C LEU A 106 -2.31 -11.05 9.02
N ILE A 107 -2.22 -12.31 9.45
CA ILE A 107 -1.84 -12.68 10.82
C ILE A 107 -0.41 -12.25 11.11
N LYS A 108 0.53 -12.48 10.17
CA LYS A 108 1.92 -12.02 10.29
C LYS A 108 2.00 -10.50 10.45
N TRP A 109 1.26 -9.74 9.63
CA TRP A 109 1.17 -8.28 9.73
C TRP A 109 0.58 -7.84 11.08
N GLY A 110 -0.58 -8.39 11.47
CA GLY A 110 -1.24 -8.02 12.72
C GLY A 110 -0.41 -8.35 13.97
N THR A 111 0.36 -9.43 13.93
CA THR A 111 1.29 -9.78 15.02
C THR A 111 2.44 -8.79 15.14
N ALA A 112 2.99 -8.33 14.01
CA ALA A 112 4.04 -7.30 14.01
C ALA A 112 3.53 -5.98 14.61
N GLU A 113 2.31 -5.57 14.25
CA GLU A 113 1.66 -4.38 14.81
C GLU A 113 1.44 -4.49 16.33
N ILE A 114 1.01 -5.66 16.82
CA ILE A 114 0.84 -5.93 18.26
C ILE A 114 2.18 -5.91 19.00
N LEU A 115 3.26 -6.42 18.40
CA LEU A 115 4.60 -6.42 19.00
C LEU A 115 5.21 -5.00 19.04
N LEU A 116 4.92 -4.16 18.05
CA LEU A 116 5.38 -2.76 17.99
C LEU A 116 4.58 -1.85 18.93
N TYR A 117 3.29 -2.16 19.13
CA TYR A 117 2.42 -1.48 20.09
C TYR A 117 1.85 -2.49 21.07
N PRO A 118 2.49 -2.74 22.23
CA PRO A 118 1.88 -3.52 23.30
C PRO A 118 0.68 -2.74 23.84
N ARG A 119 -0.45 -2.80 23.11
CA ARG A 119 -1.75 -2.36 23.58
C ARG A 119 -2.09 -3.26 24.76
N ASN A 120 -2.32 -2.63 25.91
CA ASN A 120 -2.74 -3.28 27.14
C ASN A 120 -4.06 -4.05 26.92
N TRP A 121 -3.98 -5.29 26.43
CA TRP A 121 -5.14 -6.19 26.26
C TRP A 121 -5.83 -6.50 27.61
N LYS A 122 -5.20 -6.12 28.74
CA LYS A 122 -5.76 -6.34 30.08
C LYS A 122 -7.04 -5.56 30.42
N ASN A 123 -7.50 -4.63 29.59
CA ASN A 123 -8.71 -3.84 29.90
C ASN A 123 -9.91 -4.07 28.96
N GLY A 124 -9.86 -5.08 28.08
CA GLY A 124 -10.82 -5.21 26.98
C GLY A 124 -11.63 -6.51 26.91
N LEU A 125 -11.52 -7.44 27.85
CA LEU A 125 -12.46 -8.57 27.90
C LEU A 125 -13.76 -8.08 28.55
N PRO A 126 -14.91 -8.13 27.85
CA PRO A 126 -16.20 -7.95 28.51
C PRO A 126 -16.30 -9.00 29.62
N LYS A 127 -16.57 -8.55 30.85
CA LYS A 127 -16.84 -9.43 32.01
C LYS A 127 -17.98 -10.43 31.78
N THR A 128 -18.68 -10.35 30.65
CA THR A 128 -19.81 -11.21 30.26
C THR A 128 -19.40 -12.55 29.64
N LEU A 129 -18.11 -12.82 29.41
CA LEU A 129 -17.63 -14.13 28.93
C LEU A 129 -16.84 -14.92 29.98
N LEU A 130 -16.92 -14.53 31.25
CA LEU A 130 -16.51 -15.37 32.37
C LEU A 130 -17.75 -16.03 32.99
N LEU A 131 -18.17 -17.14 32.40
CA LEU A 131 -18.86 -18.24 33.07
C LEU A 131 -18.20 -19.55 32.65
#